data_AF-A0A535KCX0-F1
#
_entry.id   AF-A0A535KCX0-F1
#
_cell.length_a   1.000
_cell.length_b   1.000
_cell.length_c   1.000
_cell.angle_alpha   90.00
_cell.angle_beta   90.00
_cell.angle_gamma   90.00
#
_symmetry.space_group_name_H-M   'P 1'
#
loop_
_entity.id
_entity.type
_entity.pdbx_description
1 polymer ?
#
loop_
_entity_poly.entity_id
_entity_poly.type
_entity_poly.pdbx_seq_one_letter_code
_entity_poly.pdbx_strand_id
1 'polypeptide(L)'
;MTIVTHRGSPSFPTVLGSISPSTRDEMDAAVQALQSHKDEWVSRTVRERIALLDRLMQDFAAIAPRWVAACLQAKSVAEAVRLSHRYFRKRTMIVSSSTVSQPRCGWSQG
;
A
#
# COMPACT_ATOMS: atom_id res chain seq x y z
N MET A 1 -5.47 -10.80 38.62
CA MET A 1 -5.90 -10.45 37.26
C MET A 1 -5.29 -11.45 36.29
N THR A 2 -6.10 -12.39 35.79
CA THR A 2 -5.66 -13.45 34.87
C THR A 2 -5.97 -13.04 33.43
N ILE A 3 -4.93 -12.87 32.61
CA ILE A 3 -5.09 -12.54 31.19
C ILE A 3 -5.27 -13.86 30.43
N VAL A 4 -6.45 -14.06 29.85
CA VAL A 4 -6.75 -15.19 28.98
C VAL A 4 -6.16 -14.91 27.60
N THR A 5 -5.06 -15.56 27.26
CA THR A 5 -4.51 -15.54 25.91
C THR A 5 -5.28 -16.54 25.04
N HIS A 6 -6.18 -16.04 24.20
CA HIS A 6 -6.85 -16.85 23.19
C HIS A 6 -5.82 -17.30 22.15
N ARG A 7 -5.48 -18.59 22.12
CA ARG A 7 -4.67 -19.20 21.06
C ARG A 7 -5.47 -19.21 19.76
N GLY A 8 -5.41 -18.11 18.99
CA GLY A 8 -5.66 -18.16 17.57
C GLY A 8 -4.38 -18.67 16.89
N SER A 9 -4.47 -19.77 16.14
CA SER A 9 -3.38 -20.15 15.23
C SER A 9 -3.32 -19.10 14.12
N PRO A 10 -2.23 -18.35 13.94
CA PRO A 10 -2.12 -17.44 12.80
C PRO A 10 -2.12 -18.28 11.52
N SER A 11 -3.25 -18.26 10.80
CA SER A 11 -3.32 -18.80 9.45
C SER A 11 -2.67 -17.76 8.54
N PHE A 12 -1.43 -18.02 8.14
CA PHE A 12 -0.78 -17.24 7.09
C PHE A 12 -1.28 -17.75 5.74
N PRO A 13 -1.88 -16.90 4.90
CA PRO A 13 -2.25 -17.30 3.55
C PRO A 13 -0.98 -17.74 2.81
N THR A 14 -1.04 -18.90 2.16
CA THR A 14 0.02 -19.38 1.26
C THR A 14 0.29 -18.32 0.22
N VAL A 15 1.51 -17.79 0.20
CA VAL A 15 1.96 -16.79 -0.78
C VAL A 15 1.85 -17.41 -2.17
N LEU A 16 0.93 -16.90 -3.00
CA LEU A 16 0.70 -17.34 -4.39
C LEU A 16 1.77 -16.85 -5.38
N GLY A 17 2.76 -16.08 -4.91
CA GLY A 17 3.88 -15.61 -5.71
C GLY A 17 5.11 -16.49 -5.53
N SER A 18 5.49 -17.26 -6.55
CA SER A 18 6.81 -17.89 -6.61
C SER A 18 7.75 -16.93 -7.34
N ILE A 19 8.48 -16.12 -6.58
CA ILE A 19 9.72 -15.55 -7.08
C ILE A 19 10.77 -16.61 -6.80
N SER A 20 11.38 -17.17 -7.85
CA SER A 20 12.47 -18.11 -7.66
C SER A 20 13.58 -17.44 -6.86
N PRO A 21 14.14 -18.11 -5.84
CA PRO A 21 15.27 -17.58 -5.11
C PRO A 21 16.43 -17.37 -6.09
N SER A 22 17.16 -16.26 -5.91
CA SER A 22 18.38 -16.03 -6.65
C SER A 22 19.38 -17.14 -6.36
N THR A 23 20.03 -17.62 -7.42
CA THR A 23 21.15 -18.55 -7.33
C THR A 23 22.38 -17.83 -6.78
N ARG A 24 23.34 -18.61 -6.30
CA ARG A 24 24.63 -18.07 -5.86
C ARG A 24 25.35 -17.32 -6.98
N ASP A 25 25.36 -17.89 -8.18
CA ASP A 25 26.05 -17.31 -9.34
C ASP A 25 25.43 -15.96 -9.74
N GLU A 26 24.10 -15.83 -9.67
CA GLU A 26 23.41 -14.55 -9.90
C GLU A 26 23.78 -13.50 -8.84
N MET A 27 23.92 -13.92 -7.58
CA MET A 27 24.35 -13.02 -6.50
C MET A 27 25.80 -12.57 -6.69
N ASP A 28 26.70 -13.49 -7.01
CA ASP A 28 28.12 -13.20 -7.26
C ASP A 28 28.29 -12.27 -8.47
N ALA A 29 27.51 -12.50 -9.54
CA ALA A 29 27.47 -11.62 -10.70
C ALA A 29 26.96 -10.20 -10.36
N ALA A 30 25.91 -10.09 -9.55
CA ALA A 30 25.38 -8.80 -9.11
C ALA A 30 26.38 -8.01 -8.26
N VAL A 31 27.11 -8.70 -7.36
CA VAL A 31 28.18 -8.09 -6.57
C VAL A 31 29.32 -7.62 -7.47
N GLN A 32 29.70 -8.41 -8.47
CA GLN A 32 30.76 -8.04 -9.40
C GLN A 32 30.37 -6.81 -10.23
N ALA A 33 29.13 -6.76 -10.73
CA ALA A 33 28.61 -5.60 -11.44
C ALA A 33 28.62 -4.34 -10.55
N LEU A 34 28.25 -4.46 -9.27
CA LEU A 34 28.32 -3.34 -8.33
C LEU A 34 29.77 -2.85 -8.13
N GLN A 35 30.72 -3.78 -7.98
CA GLN A 35 32.14 -3.44 -7.81
C GLN A 35 32.70 -2.72 -9.03
N SER A 36 32.34 -3.15 -10.24
CA SER A 36 32.83 -2.54 -11.49
C SER A 36 32.35 -1.11 -11.71
N HIS A 37 31.17 -0.72 -11.20
CA HIS A 37 30.59 0.61 -11.40
C HIS A 37 30.79 1.57 -10.22
N LYS A 38 31.41 1.12 -9.12
CA LYS A 38 31.53 1.93 -7.90
C LYS A 38 32.35 3.21 -8.13
N ASP A 39 33.43 3.13 -8.90
CA ASP A 39 34.34 4.26 -9.11
C ASP A 39 33.71 5.30 -10.05
N GLU A 40 32.94 4.85 -11.04
CA GLU A 40 32.11 5.72 -11.88
C GLU A 40 31.05 6.44 -11.04
N TRP A 41 30.40 5.73 -10.11
CA TRP A 41 29.43 6.35 -9.22
C TRP A 41 30.07 7.40 -8.30
N VAL A 42 31.25 7.10 -7.73
CA VAL A 42 31.98 8.02 -6.86
C VAL A 42 32.46 9.26 -7.60
N SER A 43 32.89 9.12 -8.87
CA SER A 43 33.37 10.25 -9.68
C SER A 43 32.27 11.20 -10.13
N ARG A 44 31.00 10.78 -10.13
CA ARG A 44 29.87 11.67 -10.45
C ARG A 44 29.75 12.83 -9.48
N THR A 45 29.56 14.02 -10.04
CA THR A 45 29.30 15.25 -9.30
C THR A 45 27.93 15.21 -8.62
N VAL A 46 27.76 16.02 -7.56
CA VAL A 46 26.47 16.16 -6.87
C VAL A 46 25.36 16.59 -7.83
N ARG A 47 25.66 17.45 -8.81
CA ARG A 47 24.72 17.92 -9.82
C ARG A 47 24.19 16.77 -10.69
N GLU A 48 25.07 15.88 -11.15
CA GLU A 48 24.67 14.72 -11.96
C GLU A 48 23.83 13.75 -11.14
N ARG A 49 24.15 13.57 -9.85
CA ARG A 49 23.35 12.73 -8.95
C ARG A 49 21.95 13.32 -8.72
N ILE A 50 21.83 14.63 -8.57
CA ILE A 50 20.53 15.32 -8.49
C ILE A 50 19.74 15.10 -9.79
N ALA A 51 20.36 15.29 -10.95
CA ALA A 51 19.69 15.10 -12.23
C ALA A 51 19.17 13.66 -12.43
N LEU A 52 19.88 12.65 -11.92
CA LEU A 52 19.40 11.26 -11.91
C LEU A 52 18.16 11.09 -11.03
N LEU A 53 18.17 11.68 -9.83
CA LEU A 53 17.03 11.63 -8.93
C LEU A 53 15.81 12.35 -9.52
N ASP A 54 16.01 13.52 -10.14
CA ASP A 54 14.94 14.27 -10.80
C ASP A 54 14.29 13.45 -11.91
N ARG A 55 15.09 12.76 -12.74
CA ARG A 55 14.57 11.86 -13.77
C ARG A 55 13.78 10.71 -13.17
N LEU A 56 14.34 10.03 -12.15
CA LEU A 56 13.65 8.93 -11.48
C LEU A 56 12.31 9.37 -10.87
N MET A 57 12.25 10.57 -10.28
CA MET A 57 11.02 11.13 -9.71
C MET A 57 9.98 11.45 -10.79
N GLN A 58 10.40 12.02 -11.93
CA GLN A 58 9.52 12.32 -13.06
C GLN A 58 8.90 11.04 -13.65
N ASP A 59 9.73 10.04 -13.89
CA ASP A 59 9.31 8.79 -14.53
C ASP A 59 8.48 7.90 -13.59
N PHE A 60 8.69 8.02 -12.27
CA PHE A 60 7.99 7.22 -11.28
C PHE A 60 6.47 7.38 -11.35
N ALA A 61 5.97 8.60 -11.57
CA ALA A 61 4.54 8.88 -11.64
C ALA A 61 3.84 8.09 -12.75
N ALA A 62 4.52 7.87 -13.88
CA ALA A 62 3.98 7.10 -15.01
C ALA A 62 3.86 5.60 -14.69
N ILE A 63 4.74 5.07 -13.83
CA ILE A 63 4.78 3.64 -13.46
C ILE A 63 3.90 3.33 -12.24
N ALA A 64 3.65 4.33 -11.39
CA ALA A 64 2.95 4.18 -10.13
C ALA A 64 1.61 3.41 -10.22
N PRO A 65 0.71 3.65 -11.20
CA PRO A 65 -0.55 2.90 -11.28
C PRO A 65 -0.35 1.39 -11.45
N ARG A 66 0.62 0.99 -12.28
CA ARG A 66 0.96 -0.43 -12.52
C ARG A 66 1.54 -1.07 -11.26
N TRP A 67 2.41 -0.35 -10.54
CA TRP A 67 2.97 -0.82 -9.27
C TRP A 67 1.90 -0.95 -8.18
N VAL A 68 0.97 -0.01 -8.07
CA VAL A 68 -0.16 -0.09 -7.14
C VAL A 68 -1.01 -1.33 -7.45
N ALA A 69 -1.34 -1.58 -8.71
CA ALA A 69 -2.08 -2.77 -9.11
C ALA A 69 -1.32 -4.07 -8.74
N ALA A 70 -0.02 -4.15 -9.04
CA ALA A 70 0.81 -5.30 -8.70
C ALA A 70 0.90 -5.53 -7.17
N CYS A 71 1.05 -4.45 -6.39
CA CYS A 71 1.06 -4.50 -4.94
C CYS A 71 -0.28 -4.96 -4.36
N LEU A 72 -1.41 -4.48 -4.88
CA LEU A 72 -2.75 -4.90 -4.45
C LEU A 72 -3.00 -6.38 -4.75
N GLN A 73 -2.53 -6.87 -5.90
CA GLN A 73 -2.58 -8.29 -6.27
C GLN A 73 -1.69 -9.13 -5.35
N ALA A 74 -0.42 -8.75 -5.17
CA ALA A 74 0.53 -9.49 -4.35
C ALA A 74 0.13 -9.56 -2.87
N LYS A 75 -0.48 -8.48 -2.34
CA LYS A 75 -0.97 -8.40 -0.96
C LYS A 75 -2.40 -8.94 -0.79
N SER A 76 -3.00 -9.51 -1.86
CA SER A 76 -4.38 -10.03 -1.88
C SER A 76 -5.43 -9.07 -1.30
N VAL A 77 -5.22 -7.75 -1.43
CA VAL A 77 -6.09 -6.70 -0.85
C VAL A 77 -7.38 -6.51 -1.68
N ALA A 78 -7.55 -7.29 -2.74
CA ALA A 78 -8.71 -7.24 -3.64
C ALA A 78 -10.05 -7.52 -2.94
N GLU A 79 -10.06 -8.26 -1.82
CA GLU A 79 -11.26 -8.54 -1.03
C GLU A 79 -11.62 -7.35 -0.09
N ALA A 80 -10.61 -6.72 0.53
CA ALA A 80 -10.80 -5.66 1.52
C ALA A 80 -11.35 -4.36 0.91
N VAL A 81 -10.90 -3.99 -0.30
CA VAL A 81 -11.39 -2.79 -1.01
C VAL A 81 -12.81 -3.01 -1.57
N ARG A 82 -13.17 -4.24 -1.94
CA ARG A 82 -14.53 -4.60 -2.37
C ARG A 82 -15.55 -4.53 -1.23
N LEU A 83 -15.12 -4.80 0.00
CA LEU A 83 -15.96 -4.68 1.20
C LEU A 83 -16.08 -3.22 1.66
N SER A 84 -15.02 -2.40 1.59
CA SER A 84 -15.09 -0.99 2.01
C SER A 84 -16.00 -0.12 1.12
N HIS A 85 -15.97 -0.32 -0.21
CA HIS A 85 -16.91 0.34 -1.13
C HIS A 85 -18.37 -0.06 -0.88
N ARG A 86 -18.62 -1.31 -0.45
CA ARG A 86 -19.97 -1.79 -0.10
C ARG A 86 -20.45 -1.22 1.24
N TYR A 87 -19.54 -1.03 2.20
CA TYR A 87 -19.82 -0.41 3.50
C TYR A 87 -20.07 1.11 3.40
N PHE A 88 -19.36 1.83 2.53
CA PHE A 88 -19.58 3.27 2.35
C PHE A 88 -20.94 3.57 1.67
N ARG A 89 -21.35 2.76 0.68
CA ARG A 89 -22.63 2.92 -0.03
C ARG A 89 -23.86 2.55 0.81
N LYS A 90 -23.75 1.58 1.73
CA LYS A 90 -24.86 1.26 2.65
C LYS A 90 -25.07 2.31 3.74
N ARG A 91 -24.01 2.99 4.17
CA ARG A 91 -24.10 4.05 5.20
C ARG A 91 -24.74 5.35 4.67
N THR A 92 -24.58 5.66 3.39
CA THR A 92 -25.26 6.80 2.73
C THR A 92 -26.75 6.55 2.49
N MET A 93 -27.17 5.30 2.30
CA MET A 93 -28.58 4.95 2.12
C MET A 93 -29.36 4.92 3.45
N ILE A 94 -28.72 4.59 4.58
CA ILE A 94 -29.35 4.65 5.92
C ILE A 94 -29.58 6.09 6.39
N VAL A 95 -28.70 7.04 6.04
CA VAL A 95 -28.85 8.46 6.42
C VAL A 95 -29.90 9.19 5.58
N SER A 96 -30.25 8.69 4.39
CA SER A 96 -31.25 9.34 3.52
C SER A 96 -32.70 8.96 3.84
N SER A 97 -32.93 7.91 4.64
CA SER A 97 -34.28 7.47 5.04
C SER A 97 -34.77 8.12 6.34
N SER A 98 -33.91 8.85 7.06
CA SER A 98 -34.33 9.67 8.20
C SER A 98 -34.75 11.05 7.69
N THR A 99 -35.92 11.11 7.07
CA THR A 99 -36.68 12.36 6.99
C THR A 99 -36.82 12.89 8.41
N VAL A 100 -36.18 14.04 8.63
CA VAL A 100 -36.24 14.84 9.85
C VAL A 100 -37.71 15.11 10.18
N SER A 101 -38.23 14.40 11.18
CA SER A 101 -39.40 14.84 11.92
C SER A 101 -38.89 15.78 13.01
N GLN A 102 -38.98 17.09 12.78
CA GLN A 102 -38.63 18.12 13.77
C GLN A 102 -39.50 17.95 15.03
N PRO A 103 -38.93 17.92 16.24
CA PRO A 103 -39.70 18.27 17.42
C PRO A 103 -39.80 19.80 17.51
N ARG A 104 -41.03 20.31 17.42
CA ARG A 104 -41.39 21.66 17.86
C ARG A 104 -41.20 21.74 19.38
N CYS A 105 -40.14 22.39 19.84
CA CYS A 105 -40.07 22.89 21.22
C CYS A 105 -40.35 24.39 21.19
N GLY A 106 -41.64 24.72 21.32
CA GLY A 106 -42.09 26.07 21.61
C GLY A 106 -41.80 26.38 23.07
N TRP A 107 -41.07 27.46 23.30
CA TRP A 107 -41.02 28.12 24.60
C TRP A 107 -42.40 28.71 24.87
N SER A 108 -43.10 28.21 25.91
CA SER A 108 -44.24 28.89 26.50
C SER A 108 -43.81 29.40 27.86
N GLN A 109 -44.07 30.70 28.09
CA GLN A 109 -43.97 31.36 29.39
C GLN A 109 -44.84 30.67 30.44
N GLY A 110 -44.42 30.81 31.69
CA GLY A 110 -45.12 30.46 32.93
C GLY A 110 -44.22 30.76 34.11
#